data_AF-B5YCF9-F1
#
_entry.id   AF-B5YCF9-F1
#
_cell.length_a   1.000
_cell.length_b   1.000
_cell.length_c   1.000
_cell.angle_alpha   90.00
_cell.angle_beta   90.00
_cell.angle_gamma   90.00
#
_symmetry.space_group_name_H-M   'P 1'
#
loop_
_entity.id
_entity.type
_entity.pdbx_description
1 polymer ?
#
loop_
_entity_poly.entity_id
_entity_poly.type
_entity_poly.pdbx_seq_one_letter_code
_entity_poly.pdbx_strand_id
1 'polypeptide(L)' 'MADYREAGVDIDKANSLINKLKEEISSTNNEYVITGVGGFGAIIDVNLKEFKNPIISVSTDG' A
#
# COMPACT_ATOMS: atom_id res chain seq x y z
N MET A 1 -11.31 -25.70 6.67
CA MET A 1 -10.83 -24.41 6.15
C MET A 1 -9.79 -23.92 7.13
N ALA A 2 -8.58 -23.61 6.68
CA ALA A 2 -7.58 -22.97 7.55
C ALA A 2 -8.08 -21.57 7.93
N ASP A 3 -7.94 -21.18 9.19
CA ASP A 3 -8.24 -19.81 9.62
C ASP A 3 -7.15 -18.89 9.05
N TYR A 4 -7.50 -17.70 8.56
CA TYR A 4 -6.54 -16.74 8.05
C TYR A 4 -5.54 -16.30 9.14
N ARG A 5 -5.94 -16.43 10.41
CA ARG A 5 -5.05 -16.28 11.57
C ARG A 5 -3.96 -17.35 11.66
N GLU A 6 -4.21 -18.57 11.19
CA GLU A 6 -3.19 -19.64 11.15
C GLU A 6 -2.09 -19.33 10.13
N ALA A 7 -2.39 -18.51 9.11
CA ALA A 7 -1.40 -17.95 8.19
C ALA A 7 -0.67 -16.72 8.78
N GLY A 8 -0.92 -16.37 10.04
CA GLY A 8 -0.31 -15.23 10.73
C GLY A 8 -1.03 -13.90 10.53
N VAL A 9 -2.23 -13.89 9.92
CA VAL A 9 -2.95 -12.65 9.62
C VAL A 9 -4.10 -12.41 10.59
N ASP A 10 -4.01 -11.36 11.39
CA ASP A 10 -5.07 -10.89 12.29
C ASP A 10 -5.77 -9.67 11.68
N ILE A 11 -6.91 -9.91 11.03
CA ILE A 11 -7.68 -8.89 10.29
C ILE A 11 -8.15 -7.77 11.22
N ASP A 12 -8.56 -8.10 12.45
CA ASP A 12 -9.09 -7.11 13.40
C ASP A 12 -7.98 -6.17 13.87
N LYS A 13 -6.79 -6.72 14.14
CA LYS A 13 -5.60 -5.91 14.46
C LYS A 13 -5.18 -5.04 13.29
N ALA A 14 -5.18 -5.58 12.06
CA ALA A 14 -4.84 -4.82 10.86
C ALA A 14 -5.80 -3.64 10.66
N ASN A 15 -7.11 -3.86 10.74
CA ASN A 15 -8.12 -2.81 10.60
C ASN A 15 -8.02 -1.75 11.71
N SER A 16 -7.78 -2.17 12.95
CA SER A 16 -7.58 -1.24 14.08
C SER A 16 -6.37 -0.33 13.86
N LEU A 17 -5.28 -0.88 13.33
CA LEU A 17 -4.08 -0.09 12.99
C LEU A 17 -4.34 0.87 11.83
N ILE A 18 -4.95 0.41 10.75
CA ILE A 18 -5.28 1.26 9.58
C ILE A 18 -6.14 2.45 10.00
N ASN A 19 -7.14 2.23 10.86
CA ASN A 19 -7.99 3.30 11.35
C ASN A 19 -7.24 4.36 12.17
N LYS A 20 -6.26 3.94 12.99
CA LYS A 20 -5.42 4.87 13.77
C LYS A 20 -4.50 5.69 12.87
N LEU A 21 -3.94 5.05 11.84
CA LEU A 21 -2.95 5.67 10.97
C LEU A 21 -3.54 6.44 9.78
N LYS A 22 -4.86 6.51 9.68
CA LYS A 22 -5.54 6.97 8.47
C LYS A 22 -5.17 8.40 8.08
N GLU A 23 -5.02 9.29 9.06
CA GLU A 23 -4.64 10.69 8.82
C GLU A 23 -3.19 10.82 8.39
N GLU A 24 -2.27 10.14 9.08
CA GLU A 24 -0.84 10.16 8.75
C GLU A 24 -0.60 9.57 7.36
N ILE A 25 -1.24 8.45 7.03
CA ILE A 25 -1.20 7.85 5.69
C ILE A 25 -1.71 8.84 4.65
N SER A 26 -2.91 9.41 4.88
CA SER A 26 -3.54 10.33 3.94
C SER A 26 -2.71 11.60 3.70
N SER A 27 -1.94 12.04 4.70
CA SER A 27 -1.05 13.20 4.57
C SER A 27 0.09 13.01 3.56
N THR A 28 0.43 11.76 3.22
CA THR A 28 1.47 11.43 2.24
C THR A 28 0.94 11.23 0.82
N ASN A 29 -0.38 11.29 0.64
CA ASN A 29 -0.98 11.16 -0.68
C ASN A 29 -0.54 12.29 -1.60
N ASN A 30 -0.34 11.95 -2.87
CA ASN A 30 -0.02 12.89 -3.93
C ASN A 30 -0.87 12.60 -5.17
N GLU A 31 -0.69 13.40 -6.22
CA GLU A 31 -1.44 13.30 -7.47
C GLU A 31 -1.28 11.96 -8.21
N TYR A 32 -0.23 11.20 -7.90
CA TYR A 32 0.04 9.90 -8.53
C TYR A 32 -0.69 8.75 -7.84
N VAL A 33 -1.25 8.93 -6.64
CA VAL A 33 -1.96 7.85 -5.92
C VAL A 33 -3.34 7.63 -6.54
N ILE A 34 -3.60 6.42 -7.06
CA ILE A 34 -4.87 6.02 -7.67
C ILE A 34 -5.84 5.46 -6.62
N THR A 35 -5.32 4.74 -5.62
CA THR A 35 -6.14 4.13 -4.55
C THR A 35 -5.54 4.37 -3.17
N GLY A 36 -6.38 4.69 -2.18
CA GLY A 36 -5.98 4.80 -0.78
C GLY A 36 -5.67 3.44 -0.12
N VAL A 37 -5.17 3.49 1.11
CA VAL A 37 -4.84 2.30 1.91
C VAL A 37 -6.10 1.62 2.45
N GLY A 38 -6.18 0.29 2.35
CA GLY A 38 -7.29 -0.50 2.92
C GLY A 38 -7.65 -1.76 2.11
N GLY A 39 -7.25 -1.83 0.83
CA GLY A 39 -7.13 -3.09 0.10
C GLY A 39 -5.70 -3.64 0.23
N PHE A 40 -5.48 -4.92 -0.07
CA PHE A 40 -4.18 -5.61 0.00
C PHE A 40 -2.97 -4.90 -0.65
N GLY A 41 -3.19 -3.83 -1.41
CA GLY A 41 -2.15 -2.93 -1.89
C GLY A 41 -2.73 -1.56 -2.26
N ALA A 42 -1.82 -0.63 -2.55
CA ALA A 42 -2.12 0.66 -3.14
C ALA A 42 -1.61 0.71 -4.58
N ILE A 43 -2.22 1.55 -5.41
CA ILE A 43 -1.86 1.73 -6.81
C ILE A 43 -1.40 3.17 -7.01
N ILE A 44 -0.28 3.35 -7.73
CA ILE A 44 0.23 4.65 -8.16
C ILE A 44 0.37 4.69 -9.69
N ASP A 45 0.10 5.85 -10.29
CA ASP A 45 0.45 6.15 -11.68
C ASP A 45 1.87 6.70 -11.74
N VAL A 46 2.79 5.93 -12.34
CA VAL A 46 4.19 6.32 -12.49
C VAL A 46 4.47 7.12 -13.78
N ASN A 47 3.44 7.39 -14.59
CA ASN A 47 3.51 8.15 -15.85
C ASN A 47 4.75 7.84 -16.71
N LEU A 48 4.94 6.57 -17.08
CA LEU A 48 6.12 6.11 -17.82
C LEU A 48 6.26 6.72 -19.23
N LYS A 49 5.22 7.39 -19.74
CA LYS A 49 5.20 7.99 -21.08
C LYS A 49 6.21 9.12 -21.24
N GLU A 50 6.66 9.73 -20.15
CA GLU A 50 7.66 10.80 -20.15
C GLU A 50 9.09 10.28 -20.31
N PHE A 51 9.30 8.96 -20.18
CA PHE A 51 10.62 8.34 -20.22
C PHE A 51 10.83 7.56 -21.52
N LYS A 52 11.97 7.79 -22.18
CA LYS A 52 12.35 7.07 -23.41
C LYS A 52 12.54 5.56 -23.18
N ASN A 53 13.16 5.19 -22.05
CA ASN A 53 13.43 3.81 -21.65
C ASN A 53 13.33 3.73 -20.11
N PRO A 54 12.11 3.60 -19.55
CA PRO A 54 11.92 3.60 -18.10
C PRO A 54 12.52 2.34 -17.46
N ILE A 55 13.19 2.52 -16.32
CA ILE A 55 13.67 1.44 -15.45
C ILE A 55 13.11 1.66 -14.05
N ILE A 56 12.50 0.62 -13.48
CA ILE A 56 11.97 0.64 -12.12
C ILE A 56 12.95 -0.09 -11.22
N SER A 57 13.38 0.56 -10.15
CA SER A 57 14.20 -0.04 -9.09
C SER A 57 13.38 -0.10 -7.81
N VAL A 58 13.40 -1.26 -7.15
CA VAL A 58 12.77 -1.47 -5.84
C VAL A 58 13.78 -2.09 -4.91
N SER A 59 13.72 -1.73 -3.63
CA SER A 59 14.56 -2.28 -2.57
C SER A 59 13.69 -2.59 -1.36
N THR A 60 14.13 -3.56 -0.57
CA THR A 60 13.54 -3.90 0.73
C THR A 60 14.64 -3.83 1.77
N ASP A 61 14.31 -3.33 2.95
CA ASP A 61 15.18 -3.28 4.14
C ASP A 61 14.39 -3.77 5.37
N GLY A 62 15.08 -4.27 6.39
CA GLY A 62 14.49 -5.01 7.52
C GLY A 62 14.51 -4.29 8.86
#